data_AF-A0A1H4YY99-F1
#
_entry.id   AF-A0A1H4YY99-F1
#
_cell.length_a   1.000
_cell.length_b   1.000
_cell.length_c   1.000
_cell.angle_alpha   90.00
_cell.angle_beta   90.00
_cell.angle_gamma   90.00
#
_symmetry.space_group_name_H-M   'P 1'
#
loop_
_entity.id
_entity.type
_entity.pdbx_description
1 polymer ?
#
loop_
_entity_poly.entity_id
_entity_poly.type
_entity_poly.pdbx_seq_one_letter_code
_entity_poly.pdbx_strand_id
1 'polypeptide(L)'
;MIEQAETHGVGLDYVYHTAGTGTALPGLIAAKLMTGHPVRFRSIAICGYQPGGWMNVEVIVERARHILELLGVPVPTDEVIRAEIDVDERFIGEDYAVPSPEGVAAIRELATADGVFLGPVYTAKGFAGLLDHVRSGRVEPGSNVAFLHTGDTGNLLKIPEVVGNVAV
;
A
#
# COMPACT_ATOMS: atom_id res chain seq x y z
N MET A 1 -1.22 -11.53 -9.72
CA MET A 1 -2.43 -10.75 -9.37
C MET A 1 -3.40 -10.66 -10.54
N ILE A 2 -3.04 -10.01 -11.67
CA ILE A 2 -3.94 -9.89 -12.84
C ILE A 2 -4.43 -11.26 -13.32
N GLU A 3 -3.51 -12.16 -13.67
CA GLU A 3 -3.83 -13.53 -14.12
C GLU A 3 -4.69 -14.30 -13.10
N GLN A 4 -4.43 -14.14 -11.80
CA GLN A 4 -5.22 -14.77 -10.74
C GLN A 4 -6.64 -14.20 -10.70
N ALA A 5 -6.79 -12.88 -10.80
CA ALA A 5 -8.09 -12.22 -10.82
C ALA A 5 -8.92 -12.69 -12.02
N GLU A 6 -8.31 -12.72 -13.22
CA GLU A 6 -8.91 -13.24 -14.44
C GLU A 6 -9.33 -14.71 -14.31
N THR A 7 -8.45 -15.56 -13.75
CA THR A 7 -8.74 -16.99 -13.53
C THR A 7 -9.94 -17.20 -12.60
N HIS A 8 -10.12 -16.32 -11.61
CA HIS A 8 -11.25 -16.36 -10.69
C HIS A 8 -12.48 -15.57 -11.17
N GLY A 9 -12.43 -14.97 -12.36
CA GLY A 9 -13.53 -14.17 -12.90
C GLY A 9 -13.83 -12.90 -12.10
N VAL A 10 -12.83 -12.37 -11.40
CA VAL A 10 -12.94 -11.16 -10.57
C VAL A 10 -12.20 -10.02 -11.25
N GLY A 11 -12.88 -8.89 -11.48
CA GLY A 11 -12.22 -7.67 -11.95
C GLY A 11 -11.26 -7.13 -10.89
N LEU A 12 -10.19 -6.44 -11.28
CA LEU A 12 -9.26 -5.82 -10.33
C LEU A 12 -9.24 -4.30 -10.51
N ASP A 13 -10.11 -3.62 -9.78
CA ASP A 13 -10.28 -2.17 -9.87
C ASP A 13 -9.19 -1.44 -9.09
N TYR A 14 -8.84 -1.97 -7.91
CA TYR A 14 -7.86 -1.38 -7.02
C TYR A 14 -6.88 -2.40 -6.46
N VAL A 15 -5.64 -1.95 -6.30
CA VAL A 15 -4.66 -2.60 -5.43
C VAL A 15 -4.24 -1.60 -4.36
N TYR A 16 -4.46 -1.97 -3.10
CA TYR A 16 -3.97 -1.23 -1.95
C TYR A 16 -2.73 -1.90 -1.38
N HIS A 17 -1.76 -1.09 -0.97
CA HIS A 17 -0.60 -1.58 -0.24
C HIS A 17 -0.01 -0.48 0.64
N THR A 18 0.87 -0.88 1.54
CA THR A 18 1.65 0.06 2.34
C THR A 18 2.89 0.52 1.55
N ALA A 19 3.18 1.82 1.53
CA ALA A 19 4.34 2.41 0.89
C ALA A 19 5.25 3.09 1.91
N GLY A 20 6.55 2.79 1.84
CA GLY A 20 7.58 3.36 2.71
C GLY A 20 8.82 3.73 1.95
N THR A 21 9.78 2.81 1.82
CA THR A 21 11.09 3.06 1.20
C THR A 21 11.04 3.25 -0.32
N GLY A 22 9.85 3.33 -0.93
CA GLY A 22 9.66 3.68 -2.35
C GLY A 22 10.15 2.63 -3.35
N THR A 23 10.07 1.34 -3.05
CA THR A 23 10.49 0.26 -3.97
C THR A 23 9.33 -0.52 -4.57
N ALA A 24 8.32 -0.86 -3.75
CA ALA A 24 7.15 -1.62 -4.21
C ALA A 24 6.33 -0.82 -5.25
N LEU A 25 6.00 0.43 -4.95
CA LEU A 25 5.17 1.27 -5.82
C LEU A 25 5.80 1.48 -7.22
N PRO A 26 7.09 1.83 -7.38
CA PRO A 26 7.71 1.90 -8.70
C PRO A 26 7.59 0.63 -9.53
N GLY A 27 7.76 -0.55 -8.91
CA GLY A 27 7.61 -1.83 -9.60
C GLY A 27 6.19 -2.10 -10.04
N LEU A 28 5.20 -1.75 -9.21
CA LEU A 28 3.78 -1.84 -9.55
C LEU A 28 3.41 -0.91 -10.71
N ILE A 29 3.89 0.35 -10.67
CA ILE A 29 3.69 1.32 -11.76
C ILE A 29 4.31 0.81 -13.06
N ALA A 30 5.57 0.35 -13.03
CA ALA A 30 6.23 -0.20 -14.21
C ALA A 30 5.45 -1.40 -14.79
N ALA A 31 5.00 -2.32 -13.95
CA ALA A 31 4.19 -3.46 -14.38
C ALA A 31 2.85 -3.04 -15.01
N LYS A 32 2.17 -2.05 -14.43
CA LYS A 32 0.93 -1.50 -15.02
C LYS A 32 1.20 -0.86 -16.38
N LEU A 33 2.22 -0.02 -16.50
CA LEU A 33 2.57 0.64 -17.76
C LEU A 33 2.94 -0.38 -18.86
N MET A 34 3.59 -1.49 -18.49
CA MET A 34 3.92 -2.58 -19.42
C MET A 34 2.70 -3.40 -19.86
N THR A 35 1.76 -3.63 -18.94
CA THR A 35 0.59 -4.49 -19.21
C THR A 35 -0.60 -3.74 -19.77
N GLY A 36 -0.65 -2.41 -19.59
CA GLY A 36 -1.81 -1.58 -19.93
C GLY A 36 -3.05 -1.86 -19.07
N HIS A 37 -2.92 -2.65 -18.00
CA HIS A 37 -4.06 -3.03 -17.18
C HIS A 37 -4.64 -1.80 -16.43
N PRO A 38 -5.97 -1.61 -16.37
CA PRO A 38 -6.58 -0.38 -15.83
C PRO A 38 -6.58 -0.29 -14.29
N VAL A 39 -5.95 -1.23 -13.59
CA VAL A 39 -5.94 -1.29 -12.12
C VAL A 39 -5.38 0.00 -11.53
N ARG A 40 -6.02 0.52 -10.48
CA ARG A 40 -5.57 1.72 -9.78
C ARG A 40 -4.79 1.31 -8.52
N PHE A 41 -3.54 1.74 -8.41
CA PHE A 41 -2.78 1.56 -7.17
C PHE A 41 -3.13 2.67 -6.20
N ARG A 42 -3.36 2.33 -4.93
CA ARG A 42 -3.48 3.29 -3.85
C ARG A 42 -2.52 2.91 -2.73
N SER A 43 -1.51 3.74 -2.57
CA SER A 43 -0.44 3.54 -1.61
C SER A 43 -0.75 4.29 -0.33
N ILE A 44 -0.64 3.63 0.81
CA ILE A 44 -0.75 4.29 2.10
C ILE A 44 0.64 4.46 2.69
N ALA A 45 1.04 5.71 2.92
CA ALA A 45 2.39 6.03 3.35
C ALA A 45 2.59 5.73 4.84
N ILE A 46 3.82 5.34 5.18
CA ILE A 46 4.31 5.16 6.56
C ILE A 46 5.43 6.12 6.94
N CYS A 47 5.78 7.01 6.02
CA CYS A 47 6.70 8.12 6.18
C CYS A 47 6.26 9.27 5.27
N GLY A 48 6.61 10.50 5.62
CA GLY A 48 6.24 11.67 4.82
C GLY A 48 6.97 11.72 3.48
N TYR A 49 6.27 12.16 2.43
CA TYR A 49 6.80 12.38 1.09
C TYR A 49 7.00 13.88 0.88
N GLN A 50 8.24 14.35 1.02
CA GLN A 50 8.54 15.78 1.00
C GLN A 50 9.34 16.16 -0.24
N PRO A 51 8.99 17.23 -0.98
CA PRO A 51 9.81 17.73 -2.08
C PRO A 51 11.28 17.93 -1.66
N GLY A 52 12.21 17.30 -2.38
CA GLY A 52 13.65 17.33 -2.05
C GLY A 52 14.08 16.45 -0.88
N GLY A 53 13.15 15.77 -0.20
CA GLY A 53 13.44 14.78 0.83
C GLY A 53 13.93 13.45 0.25
N TRP A 54 14.44 12.57 1.11
CA TRP A 54 14.94 11.24 0.72
C TRP A 54 13.87 10.35 0.09
N MET A 55 12.59 10.59 0.43
CA MET A 55 11.44 9.98 -0.21
C MET A 55 10.51 11.08 -0.73
N ASN A 56 10.24 11.03 -2.03
CA ASN A 56 9.38 11.98 -2.72
C ASN A 56 8.90 11.38 -4.06
N VAL A 57 8.02 12.10 -4.74
CA VAL A 57 7.45 11.69 -6.03
C VAL A 57 8.51 11.44 -7.10
N GLU A 58 9.55 12.28 -7.19
CA GLU A 58 10.61 12.15 -8.19
C GLU A 58 11.44 10.88 -7.96
N VAL A 59 11.65 10.46 -6.70
CA VAL A 59 12.30 9.17 -6.39
C VAL A 59 11.48 7.98 -6.88
N ILE A 60 10.14 8.04 -6.79
CA ILE A 60 9.26 7.00 -7.33
C ILE A 60 9.36 6.96 -8.86
N VAL A 61 9.28 8.14 -9.50
CA VAL A 61 9.36 8.29 -10.96
C VAL A 61 10.70 7.76 -11.49
N GLU A 62 11.81 8.19 -10.88
CA GLU A 62 13.16 7.76 -11.25
C GLU A 62 13.30 6.23 -11.18
N ARG A 63 12.79 5.62 -10.11
CA ARG A 63 12.87 4.16 -9.92
C ARG A 63 11.99 3.41 -10.90
N ALA A 64 10.78 3.91 -11.19
CA ALA A 64 9.89 3.27 -12.16
C ALA A 64 10.50 3.32 -13.57
N ARG A 65 11.06 4.48 -13.94
CA ARG A 65 11.85 4.67 -15.16
C ARG A 65 13.01 3.67 -15.23
N HIS A 66 13.80 3.58 -14.16
CA HIS A 66 14.95 2.68 -14.11
C HIS A 66 14.56 1.21 -14.25
N ILE A 67 13.43 0.79 -13.66
CA ILE A 67 12.90 -0.58 -13.82
C ILE A 67 12.56 -0.85 -15.29
N LEU A 68 11.87 0.08 -15.96
CA LEU A 68 11.52 -0.07 -17.39
C LEU A 68 12.78 -0.14 -18.28
N GLU A 69 13.80 0.66 -17.99
CA GLU A 69 15.11 0.61 -18.67
C GLU A 69 15.79 -0.74 -18.48
N LEU A 70 15.84 -1.25 -17.25
CA LEU A 70 16.42 -2.56 -16.95
C LEU A 70 15.70 -3.72 -17.65
N LEU A 71 14.39 -3.59 -17.86
CA LEU A 71 13.57 -4.57 -18.58
C LEU A 71 13.66 -4.43 -20.10
N GLY A 72 14.35 -3.39 -20.61
CA GLY A 72 14.54 -3.16 -22.05
C GLY A 72 13.25 -2.80 -22.79
N VAL A 73 12.27 -2.22 -22.09
CA VAL A 73 10.97 -1.83 -22.66
C VAL A 73 10.91 -0.31 -22.91
N PRO A 74 9.99 0.17 -23.77
CA PRO A 74 9.79 1.60 -23.96
C PRO A 74 9.50 2.32 -22.65
N VAL A 75 10.23 3.41 -22.42
CA VAL A 75 10.09 4.26 -21.24
C VAL A 75 9.14 5.42 -21.59
N PRO A 76 7.98 5.55 -20.92
CA PRO A 76 7.09 6.68 -21.13
C PRO A 76 7.66 7.95 -20.47
N THR A 77 7.00 9.09 -20.70
CA THR A 77 7.42 10.36 -20.08
C THR A 77 7.22 10.32 -18.56
N ASP A 78 8.00 11.12 -17.83
CA ASP A 78 7.86 11.28 -16.38
C ASP A 78 6.45 11.73 -15.98
N GLU A 79 5.76 12.50 -16.82
CA GLU A 79 4.36 12.90 -16.60
C GLU A 79 3.41 11.70 -16.57
N VAL A 80 3.58 10.76 -17.49
CA VAL A 80 2.78 9.52 -17.53
C VAL A 80 3.04 8.67 -16.29
N ILE A 81 4.30 8.53 -15.88
CA ILE A 81 4.66 7.78 -14.66
C ILE A 81 4.08 8.47 -13.42
N ARG A 82 4.18 9.81 -13.35
CA ARG A 82 3.68 10.60 -12.21
C ARG A 82 2.16 10.54 -12.08
N ALA A 83 1.43 10.43 -13.18
CA ALA A 83 -0.02 10.28 -13.18
C ALA A 83 -0.50 8.96 -12.53
N GLU A 84 0.39 7.96 -12.39
CA GLU A 84 0.09 6.67 -11.75
C GLU A 84 0.38 6.66 -10.24
N ILE A 85 0.85 7.78 -9.66
CA ILE A 85 1.20 7.89 -8.25
C ILE A 85 0.01 8.43 -7.46
N ASP A 86 -0.64 7.57 -6.68
CA ASP A 86 -1.63 7.92 -5.67
C ASP A 86 -1.14 7.43 -4.29
N VAL A 87 -0.65 8.36 -3.48
CA VAL A 87 -0.09 8.12 -2.14
C VAL A 87 -0.88 8.94 -1.11
N ASP A 88 -1.36 8.28 -0.06
CA ASP A 88 -2.04 8.91 1.06
C ASP A 88 -1.17 8.89 2.32
N GLU A 89 -0.80 10.08 2.80
CA GLU A 89 0.06 10.27 3.96
C GLU A 89 -0.70 10.42 5.28
N ARG A 90 -2.03 10.43 5.27
CA ARG A 90 -2.84 10.71 6.47
C ARG A 90 -2.75 9.62 7.55
N PHE A 91 -2.33 8.41 7.19
CA PHE A 91 -2.29 7.23 8.07
C PHE A 91 -0.92 6.95 8.68
N ILE A 92 0.06 7.84 8.50
CA ILE A 92 1.40 7.71 9.09
C ILE A 92 1.29 7.67 10.63
N GLY A 93 0.38 8.42 11.23
CA GLY A 93 0.28 8.56 12.69
C GLY A 93 1.38 9.44 13.26
N GLU A 94 1.82 9.13 14.48
CA GLU A 94 2.82 9.92 15.21
C GLU A 94 4.20 9.90 14.52
N ASP A 95 4.69 8.72 14.18
CA ASP A 95 5.97 8.55 13.49
C ASP A 95 6.06 7.16 12.81
N TYR A 96 7.16 6.95 12.07
CA TYR A 96 7.59 5.66 11.59
C TYR A 96 7.83 4.67 12.75
N ALA A 97 7.45 3.41 12.55
CA ALA A 97 7.55 2.33 13.55
C ALA A 97 6.73 2.53 14.84
N VAL A 98 6.00 3.64 14.97
CA VAL A 98 5.02 3.85 16.04
C VAL A 98 3.63 3.42 15.56
N PRO A 99 2.92 2.52 16.24
CA PRO A 99 1.55 2.15 15.88
C PRO A 99 0.61 3.36 15.89
N SER A 100 -0.31 3.46 14.92
CA SER A 100 -1.36 4.48 14.93
C SER A 100 -2.66 3.94 15.53
N PRO A 101 -3.51 4.79 16.15
CA PRO A 101 -4.83 4.37 16.63
C PRO A 101 -5.69 3.70 15.57
N GLU A 102 -5.68 4.23 14.34
CA GLU A 102 -6.40 3.68 13.19
C GLU A 102 -5.84 2.32 12.78
N GLY A 103 -4.51 2.17 12.78
CA GLY A 103 -3.85 0.89 12.52
C GLY A 103 -4.19 -0.16 13.58
N VAL A 104 -4.19 0.21 14.86
CA VAL A 104 -4.59 -0.69 15.96
C VAL A 104 -6.05 -1.12 15.83
N ALA A 105 -6.95 -0.20 15.47
CA ALA A 105 -8.35 -0.52 15.20
C ALA A 105 -8.48 -1.50 14.02
N ALA A 106 -7.75 -1.26 12.93
CA ALA A 106 -7.72 -2.12 11.75
C ALA A 106 -7.21 -3.54 12.06
N ILE A 107 -6.19 -3.68 12.91
CA ILE A 107 -5.72 -4.99 13.40
C ILE A 107 -6.86 -5.73 14.10
N ARG A 108 -7.55 -5.08 15.05
CA ARG A 108 -8.64 -5.69 15.81
C ARG A 108 -9.80 -6.09 14.92
N GLU A 109 -10.19 -5.21 13.99
CA GLU A 109 -11.29 -5.45 13.05
C GLU A 109 -11.00 -6.66 12.16
N LEU A 110 -9.88 -6.68 11.45
CA LEU A 110 -9.59 -7.77 10.52
C LEU A 110 -9.31 -9.10 11.23
N ALA A 111 -8.63 -9.06 12.38
CA ALA A 111 -8.36 -10.27 13.16
C ALA A 111 -9.64 -10.89 13.73
N THR A 112 -10.63 -10.08 14.11
CA THR A 112 -11.90 -10.58 14.66
C THR A 112 -12.91 -10.99 13.58
N ALA A 113 -12.90 -10.32 12.43
CA ALA A 113 -13.79 -10.65 11.31
C ALA A 113 -13.33 -11.91 10.57
N ASP A 114 -12.04 -11.97 10.19
CA ASP A 114 -11.52 -12.95 9.23
C ASP A 114 -10.34 -13.78 9.76
N GLY A 115 -9.86 -13.51 10.98
CA GLY A 115 -8.70 -14.21 11.56
C GLY A 115 -7.36 -13.84 10.91
N VAL A 116 -7.31 -12.76 10.12
CA VAL A 116 -6.09 -12.29 9.45
C VAL A 116 -5.40 -11.22 10.29
N PHE A 117 -4.12 -11.42 10.58
CA PHE A 117 -3.34 -10.56 11.47
C PHE A 117 -2.42 -9.59 10.71
N LEU A 118 -2.64 -8.30 10.92
CA LEU A 118 -1.82 -7.22 10.35
C LEU A 118 -0.68 -6.86 11.32
N GLY A 119 0.51 -6.58 10.78
CA GLY A 119 1.58 -6.01 11.58
C GLY A 119 1.38 -4.52 11.85
N PRO A 120 1.71 -4.03 13.06
CA PRO A 120 1.37 -2.68 13.53
C PRO A 120 2.24 -1.56 12.96
N VAL A 121 3.36 -1.88 12.29
CA VAL A 121 4.29 -0.87 11.77
C VAL A 121 3.91 -0.47 10.36
N TYR A 122 3.58 -1.44 9.51
CA TYR A 122 3.30 -1.21 8.10
C TYR A 122 1.89 -1.62 7.73
N THR A 123 1.62 -2.92 7.76
CA THR A 123 0.46 -3.49 7.08
C THR A 123 -0.86 -3.01 7.70
N ALA A 124 -0.89 -2.76 9.01
CA ALA A 124 -2.04 -2.19 9.71
C ALA A 124 -2.38 -0.76 9.26
N LYS A 125 -1.38 0.10 9.06
CA LYS A 125 -1.60 1.47 8.58
C LYS A 125 -2.14 1.45 7.15
N GLY A 126 -1.59 0.58 6.31
CA GLY A 126 -2.09 0.37 4.95
C GLY A 126 -3.54 -0.12 4.90
N PHE A 127 -3.90 -1.06 5.77
CA PHE A 127 -5.27 -1.55 5.84
C PHE A 127 -6.24 -0.52 6.43
N ALA A 128 -5.81 0.26 7.42
CA ALA A 128 -6.59 1.35 7.97
C ALA A 128 -6.96 2.39 6.90
N GLY A 129 -6.00 2.74 6.02
CA GLY A 129 -6.25 3.62 4.88
C GLY A 129 -7.26 3.05 3.88
N LEU A 130 -7.19 1.74 3.62
CA LEU A 130 -8.22 1.06 2.82
C LEU A 130 -9.61 1.16 3.46
N LEU A 131 -9.74 0.83 4.75
CA LEU A 131 -11.01 0.90 5.45
C LEU A 131 -11.61 2.31 5.43
N ASP A 132 -10.80 3.34 5.67
CA ASP A 132 -11.24 4.74 5.56
C ASP A 132 -11.73 5.07 4.15
N HIS A 133 -10.98 4.69 3.12
CA HIS A 133 -11.35 4.97 1.73
C HIS A 133 -12.64 4.24 1.30
N VAL A 134 -12.88 3.03 1.79
CA VAL A 134 -14.15 2.32 1.58
C VAL A 134 -15.29 3.03 2.30
N ARG A 135 -15.11 3.39 3.57
CA ARG A 135 -16.14 4.05 4.39
C ARG A 135 -16.51 5.45 3.91
N SER A 136 -15.53 6.19 3.40
CA SER A 136 -15.73 7.53 2.84
C SER A 136 -16.23 7.53 1.39
N GLY A 137 -16.33 6.36 0.74
CA GLY A 137 -16.73 6.25 -0.67
C GLY A 137 -15.64 6.65 -1.66
N ARG A 138 -14.40 6.87 -1.21
CA ARG A 138 -13.25 7.11 -2.10
C ARG A 138 -12.92 5.85 -2.91
N VAL A 139 -13.21 4.66 -2.38
CA VAL A 139 -13.41 3.43 -3.17
C VAL A 139 -14.88 3.36 -3.54
N GLU A 140 -15.18 3.31 -4.84
CA GLU A 140 -16.56 3.31 -5.30
C GLU A 140 -17.28 2.02 -4.88
N PRO A 141 -18.55 2.07 -4.41
CA PRO A 141 -19.32 0.89 -4.07
C PRO A 141 -19.37 -0.13 -5.23
N GLY A 142 -19.16 -1.40 -4.91
CA GLY A 142 -19.10 -2.49 -5.90
C GLY A 142 -17.73 -2.69 -6.55
N SER A 143 -16.73 -1.87 -6.24
CA SER A 143 -15.34 -2.09 -6.68
C SER A 143 -14.73 -3.33 -6.04
N ASN A 144 -13.95 -4.07 -6.82
CA ASN A 144 -13.12 -5.17 -6.33
C ASN A 144 -11.73 -4.65 -5.95
N VAL A 145 -11.35 -4.90 -4.69
CA VAL A 145 -10.08 -4.42 -4.13
C VAL A 145 -9.22 -5.59 -3.72
N ALA A 146 -7.98 -5.63 -4.21
CA ALA A 146 -6.94 -6.47 -3.63
C ALA A 146 -6.10 -5.67 -2.64
N PHE A 147 -5.96 -6.18 -1.42
CA PHE A 147 -5.03 -5.64 -0.45
C PHE A 147 -3.76 -6.49 -0.42
N LEU A 148 -2.61 -5.89 -0.75
CA LEU A 148 -1.31 -6.55 -0.66
C LEU A 148 -0.83 -6.54 0.79
N HIS A 149 -1.06 -7.65 1.48
CA HIS A 149 -0.59 -7.86 2.85
C HIS A 149 0.95 -8.01 2.87
N THR A 150 1.65 -6.93 3.21
CA THR A 150 3.12 -6.85 3.14
C THR A 150 3.86 -7.61 4.26
N GLY A 151 3.15 -8.12 5.26
CA GLY A 151 3.71 -8.98 6.31
C GLY A 151 3.76 -8.26 7.66
N ASP A 152 4.95 -8.16 8.24
CA ASP A 152 5.27 -7.51 9.53
C ASP A 152 4.49 -7.97 10.78
N THR A 153 3.64 -9.01 10.67
CA THR A 153 2.84 -9.59 11.75
C THR A 153 3.67 -9.99 12.98
N GLY A 154 4.93 -10.40 12.80
CA GLY A 154 5.82 -10.73 13.91
C GLY A 154 6.07 -9.56 14.88
N ASN A 155 5.87 -8.32 14.45
CA ASN A 155 6.00 -7.15 15.32
C ASN A 155 4.87 -7.03 16.35
N LEU A 156 3.75 -7.75 16.18
CA LEU A 156 2.71 -7.84 17.22
C LEU A 156 3.26 -8.34 18.55
N LEU A 157 4.23 -9.26 18.52
CA LEU A 157 4.82 -9.84 19.72
C LEU A 157 5.78 -8.90 20.45
N LYS A 158 6.13 -7.76 19.85
CA LYS A 158 7.10 -6.80 20.39
C LYS A 158 6.47 -5.49 20.86
N ILE A 159 5.19 -5.28 20.59
CA ILE A 159 4.51 -3.99 20.80
C ILE A 159 3.34 -4.23 21.77
N PRO A 160 3.57 -4.05 23.09
CA PRO A 160 2.58 -4.31 24.13
C PRO A 160 1.27 -3.52 23.96
N GLU A 161 1.34 -2.34 23.34
CA GLU A 161 0.18 -1.47 23.07
C GLU A 161 -0.85 -2.15 22.15
N VAL A 162 -0.42 -3.12 21.34
CA VAL A 162 -1.27 -3.80 20.36
C VAL A 162 -1.85 -5.09 20.95
N VAL A 163 -1.00 -5.93 21.56
CA VAL A 163 -1.39 -7.25 22.09
C VAL A 163 -1.84 -7.24 23.55
N GLY A 164 -1.65 -6.13 24.26
CA GLY A 164 -1.81 -6.06 25.71
C GLY A 164 -0.61 -6.66 26.45
N ASN A 165 -0.66 -6.69 27.79
CA ASN A 165 0.36 -7.38 28.58
C ASN A 165 0.29 -8.90 28.31
N VAL A 166 1.22 -9.41 27.52
CA VAL A 166 1.44 -10.85 27.38
C VAL A 166 2.29 -11.27 28.57
N ALA A 167 1.62 -11.70 29.66
CA ALA A 167 2.33 -12.32 30.78
C ALA A 167 2.97 -13.62 30.27
N VAL A 168 4.29 -13.70 30.39
CA VAL A 168 5.06 -14.95 30.24
C VAL A 168 5.05 -15.67 31.57
#